data_AF-A0A5J4WEC7-F1
#
_entry.id   AF-A0A5J4WEC7-F1
#
_cell.length_a   1.000
_cell.length_b   1.000
_cell.length_c   1.000
_cell.angle_alpha   90.00
_cell.angle_beta   90.00
_cell.angle_gamma   90.00
#
_symmetry.space_group_name_H-M   'P 1'
#
loop_
_entity.id
_entity.type
_entity.pdbx_description
1 polymer ?
#
loop_
_entity_poly.entity_id
_entity_poly.type
_entity_poly.pdbx_seq_one_letter_code
_entity_poly.pdbx_strand_id
1 'polypeptide(L)'
;MGGGLFVGLYDESTNLELINITCIRCHSNYGGGGGAIQTDYGQQITLQSQCLFQDCSSNQNAGGLFAYILGKSLIEINNASFKNCSAETRGGGLYAIIGTEGQLIIDSSTFFQCESFGNGGGIIVEFSFIQQNSFIIKDTIVQKCKALNSTNSLIRYSASGFGGGLFLGIYEDYDPTSELIDLRGMNIYNNSADKFGQSLYIAMPKVVEWCQYGILGEYVKGNYSDKYSNETDLEGIPMDYGQFSNLSPYQIQLESKPLEHWWRILGILYNAQVTVNESNTNEKLIFHIGGQRMIPGYLNKLYGVLISNDGEVFTGKDGHTIEEDANAAVSLEVMFEGKYVEAIPDFDDPIPDIEDPISDIEQELEQDIKPETKERFSFPYWGIILIAAIIGLSVKNKLKQLMMDSIITNKTNNLLLENLY
;
A
#
# COMPACT_ATOMS: atom_id res chain seq x y z
N MET A 1 39.16 -3.18 -3.62
CA MET A 1 38.95 -3.84 -4.93
C MET A 1 38.02 -5.05 -4.75
N GLY A 2 37.60 -5.70 -5.82
CA GLY A 2 36.69 -6.86 -5.74
C GLY A 2 37.35 -8.07 -5.08
N GLY A 3 36.63 -8.80 -4.23
CA GLY A 3 37.19 -9.89 -3.44
C GLY A 3 37.45 -11.17 -4.25
N GLY A 4 36.58 -11.49 -5.22
CA GLY A 4 36.76 -12.64 -6.13
C GLY A 4 37.21 -12.23 -7.54
N LEU A 5 36.57 -11.21 -8.10
CA LEU A 5 36.87 -10.67 -9.44
C LEU A 5 37.10 -9.16 -9.39
N PHE A 6 38.07 -8.66 -10.14
CA PHE A 6 38.21 -7.24 -10.42
C PHE A 6 38.39 -7.01 -11.92
N VAL A 7 37.56 -6.16 -12.50
CA VAL A 7 37.65 -5.70 -13.89
C VAL A 7 37.72 -4.18 -13.88
N GLY A 8 38.79 -3.63 -14.46
CA GLY A 8 38.94 -2.19 -14.70
C GLY A 8 39.23 -1.95 -16.17
N LEU A 9 38.32 -1.26 -16.87
CA LEU A 9 38.46 -0.89 -18.27
C LEU A 9 38.33 0.64 -18.38
N TYR A 10 39.44 1.32 -18.70
CA TYR A 10 39.52 2.78 -18.68
C TYR A 10 40.03 3.39 -19.98
N ASP A 11 40.26 2.57 -21.00
CA ASP A 11 40.80 2.99 -22.29
C ASP A 11 39.80 2.58 -23.39
N GLU A 12 40.22 2.57 -24.65
CA GLU A 12 39.41 2.24 -25.84
C GLU A 12 38.20 1.31 -25.60
N SER A 13 37.07 1.61 -26.25
CA SER A 13 35.83 0.84 -26.13
C SER A 13 36.07 -0.66 -26.33
N THR A 14 35.79 -1.43 -25.29
CA THR A 14 35.98 -2.88 -25.22
C THR A 14 34.65 -3.57 -24.95
N ASN A 15 34.45 -4.72 -25.61
CA ASN A 15 33.37 -5.65 -25.31
C ASN A 15 33.93 -6.81 -24.48
N LEU A 16 33.44 -6.98 -23.26
CA LEU A 16 33.84 -8.05 -22.35
C LEU A 16 32.64 -8.89 -21.94
N GLU A 17 32.72 -10.20 -22.19
CA GLU A 17 31.72 -11.17 -21.73
C GLU A 17 32.27 -11.98 -20.56
N LEU A 18 31.53 -11.99 -19.46
CA LEU A 18 31.78 -12.79 -18.26
C LEU A 18 30.73 -13.89 -18.22
N ILE A 19 31.13 -15.11 -18.59
CA ILE A 19 30.24 -16.25 -18.78
C ILE A 19 30.41 -17.24 -17.63
N ASN A 20 29.32 -17.58 -16.94
CA ASN A 20 29.28 -18.61 -15.90
C ASN A 20 30.31 -18.39 -14.77
N ILE A 21 30.53 -17.12 -14.40
CA ILE A 21 31.43 -16.77 -13.30
C ILE A 21 30.79 -17.15 -11.98
N THR A 22 31.55 -17.83 -11.12
CA THR A 22 31.10 -18.23 -9.78
C THR A 22 32.04 -17.66 -8.72
N CYS A 23 31.50 -16.84 -7.82
CA CYS A 23 32.18 -16.29 -6.66
C CYS A 23 31.44 -16.79 -5.40
N ILE A 24 32.13 -17.59 -4.57
CA ILE A 24 31.56 -18.18 -3.35
C ILE A 24 32.43 -17.79 -2.16
N ARG A 25 31.82 -17.21 -1.11
CA ARG A 25 32.51 -16.79 0.12
C ARG A 25 33.70 -15.86 -0.13
N CYS A 26 33.60 -15.03 -1.16
CA CYS A 26 34.58 -13.98 -1.44
C CYS A 26 34.35 -12.78 -0.52
N HIS A 27 35.42 -12.10 -0.13
CA HIS A 27 35.37 -11.00 0.82
C HIS A 27 36.17 -9.80 0.35
N SER A 28 35.67 -8.59 0.59
CA SER A 28 36.39 -7.34 0.36
C SER A 28 36.30 -6.40 1.55
N ASN A 29 37.36 -5.62 1.77
CA ASN A 29 37.34 -4.57 2.78
C ASN A 29 36.70 -3.26 2.30
N TYR A 30 36.56 -3.06 0.99
CA TYR A 30 36.21 -1.75 0.42
C TYR A 30 35.26 -1.83 -0.78
N GLY A 31 35.47 -2.80 -1.68
CA GLY A 31 34.68 -2.96 -2.90
C GLY A 31 33.75 -4.16 -2.82
N GLY A 32 33.28 -4.65 -3.96
CA GLY A 32 32.34 -5.78 -3.96
C GLY A 32 32.99 -7.08 -3.46
N GLY A 33 32.36 -7.75 -2.50
CA GLY A 33 32.87 -8.99 -1.90
C GLY A 33 33.09 -10.08 -2.96
N GLY A 34 32.10 -10.30 -3.82
CA GLY A 34 32.18 -11.21 -4.96
C GLY A 34 33.02 -10.66 -6.12
N GLY A 35 32.78 -9.41 -6.50
CA GLY A 35 33.59 -8.76 -7.51
C GLY A 35 33.39 -7.26 -7.62
N ALA A 36 34.21 -6.61 -8.42
CA ALA A 36 34.07 -5.20 -8.75
C ALA A 36 34.38 -4.95 -10.22
N ILE A 37 33.55 -4.14 -10.88
CA ILE A 37 33.69 -3.74 -12.27
C ILE A 37 33.71 -2.22 -12.31
N GLN A 38 34.71 -1.65 -12.98
CA GLN A 38 34.87 -0.22 -13.16
C GLN A 38 35.10 0.07 -14.64
N THR A 39 34.29 0.96 -15.20
CA THR A 39 34.32 1.28 -16.63
C THR A 39 34.34 2.77 -16.88
N ASP A 40 35.05 3.17 -17.92
CA ASP A 40 34.98 4.50 -18.52
C ASP A 40 35.18 4.37 -20.05
N TYR A 41 34.80 5.38 -20.84
CA TYR A 41 34.98 5.43 -22.31
C TYR A 41 34.24 4.37 -23.15
N GLY A 42 32.98 4.08 -22.85
CA GLY A 42 32.05 3.39 -23.75
C GLY A 42 32.26 1.88 -23.76
N GLN A 43 32.55 1.29 -22.61
CA GLN A 43 32.72 -0.15 -22.45
C GLN A 43 31.38 -0.87 -22.55
N GLN A 44 31.39 -2.09 -23.07
CA GLN A 44 30.23 -2.97 -23.02
C GLN A 44 30.60 -4.24 -22.27
N ILE A 45 29.99 -4.46 -21.11
CA ILE A 45 30.27 -5.61 -20.27
C ILE A 45 28.98 -6.38 -20.06
N THR A 46 29.00 -7.67 -20.36
CA THR A 46 27.85 -8.56 -20.14
C THR A 46 28.24 -9.68 -19.20
N LEU A 47 27.54 -9.79 -18.06
CA LEU A 47 27.55 -10.97 -17.22
C LEU A 47 26.40 -11.86 -17.68
N GLN A 48 26.69 -13.11 -18.05
CA GLN A 48 25.68 -14.01 -18.61
C GLN A 48 25.90 -15.48 -18.25
N SER A 49 24.91 -16.31 -18.60
CA SER A 49 24.96 -17.77 -18.45
C SER A 49 25.16 -18.22 -16.99
N GLN A 50 24.25 -17.80 -16.10
CA GLN A 50 24.15 -18.30 -14.72
C GLN A 50 25.32 -17.88 -13.82
N CYS A 51 25.85 -16.66 -13.99
CA CYS A 51 26.81 -16.10 -13.05
C CYS A 51 26.25 -16.14 -11.62
N LEU A 52 27.07 -16.57 -10.65
CA LEU A 52 26.67 -16.80 -9.27
C LEU A 52 27.59 -16.04 -8.31
N PHE A 53 26.99 -15.22 -7.46
CA PHE A 53 27.62 -14.60 -6.30
C PHE A 53 26.92 -15.12 -5.06
N GLN A 54 27.60 -15.92 -4.26
CA GLN A 54 27.00 -16.59 -3.10
C GLN A 54 27.86 -16.42 -1.85
N ASP A 55 27.21 -16.06 -0.74
CA ASP A 55 27.86 -15.93 0.58
C ASP A 55 29.03 -14.91 0.56
N CYS A 56 29.01 -13.97 -0.38
CA CYS A 56 30.03 -12.93 -0.53
C CYS A 56 29.76 -11.76 0.41
N SER A 57 30.82 -11.15 0.95
CA SER A 57 30.67 -10.06 1.92
C SER A 57 31.63 -8.89 1.73
N SER A 58 31.23 -7.70 2.17
CA SER A 58 32.08 -6.52 2.19
C SER A 58 31.97 -5.73 3.49
N ASN A 59 33.12 -5.32 4.04
CA ASN A 59 33.17 -4.39 5.19
C ASN A 59 32.78 -2.95 4.82
N GLN A 60 32.55 -2.70 3.54
CA GLN A 60 31.95 -1.47 3.06
C GLN A 60 30.83 -1.82 2.09
N ASN A 61 31.02 -1.56 0.80
CA ASN A 61 29.94 -1.58 -0.17
C ASN A 61 29.93 -2.87 -0.98
N ALA A 62 28.74 -3.28 -1.45
CA ALA A 62 28.49 -4.44 -2.29
C ALA A 62 28.96 -5.76 -1.66
N GLY A 63 28.06 -6.58 -1.11
CA GLY A 63 28.43 -7.95 -0.74
C GLY A 63 28.75 -8.79 -1.97
N GLY A 64 27.93 -8.71 -3.01
CA GLY A 64 28.12 -9.39 -4.29
C GLY A 64 29.02 -8.61 -5.26
N LEU A 65 28.44 -7.66 -5.99
CA LEU A 65 29.11 -6.94 -7.08
C LEU A 65 29.09 -5.42 -6.83
N PHE A 66 30.25 -4.78 -6.94
CA PHE A 66 30.35 -3.34 -7.05
C PHE A 66 30.49 -2.94 -8.51
N ALA A 67 29.67 -2.02 -9.01
CA ALA A 67 29.71 -1.53 -10.38
C ALA A 67 29.91 0.00 -10.39
N TYR A 68 30.94 0.46 -11.07
CA TYR A 68 31.20 1.88 -11.32
C TYR A 68 31.15 2.14 -12.82
N ILE A 69 30.07 2.74 -13.29
CA ILE A 69 29.70 2.77 -14.72
C ILE A 69 29.75 4.20 -15.23
N LEU A 70 30.86 4.57 -15.87
CA LEU A 70 31.07 5.90 -16.44
C LEU A 70 31.20 5.92 -17.96
N GLY A 71 31.10 7.12 -18.52
CA GLY A 71 31.54 7.45 -19.87
C GLY A 71 30.85 6.67 -20.97
N LYS A 72 29.51 6.63 -20.99
CA LYS A 72 28.70 5.88 -21.98
C LYS A 72 28.82 4.36 -21.90
N SER A 73 29.45 3.84 -20.85
CA SER A 73 29.61 2.39 -20.69
C SER A 73 28.29 1.73 -20.33
N LEU A 74 28.09 0.51 -20.80
CA LEU A 74 26.97 -0.37 -20.50
C LEU A 74 27.47 -1.58 -19.72
N ILE A 75 26.85 -1.84 -18.57
CA ILE A 75 26.91 -3.14 -17.91
C ILE A 75 25.53 -3.80 -18.01
N GLU A 76 25.49 -4.98 -18.60
CA GLU A 76 24.33 -5.86 -18.60
C GLU A 76 24.57 -7.05 -17.67
N ILE A 77 23.69 -7.23 -16.70
CA ILE A 77 23.68 -8.38 -15.80
C ILE A 77 22.49 -9.25 -16.20
N ASN A 78 22.76 -10.32 -16.95
CA ASN A 78 21.75 -11.19 -17.52
C ASN A 78 21.83 -12.59 -16.89
N ASN A 79 20.71 -13.11 -16.39
CA ASN A 79 20.64 -14.46 -15.83
C ASN A 79 21.72 -14.72 -14.76
N ALA A 80 21.85 -13.79 -13.81
CA ALA A 80 22.78 -13.89 -12.69
C ALA A 80 22.05 -14.07 -11.35
N SER A 81 22.71 -14.68 -10.37
CA SER A 81 22.16 -14.89 -9.04
C SER A 81 23.08 -14.36 -7.95
N PHE A 82 22.51 -13.53 -7.09
CA PHE A 82 23.12 -12.98 -5.88
C PHE A 82 22.40 -13.59 -4.68
N LYS A 83 23.11 -14.39 -3.89
CA LYS A 83 22.52 -15.18 -2.80
C LYS A 83 23.28 -14.96 -1.51
N ASN A 84 22.56 -14.56 -0.46
CA ASN A 84 23.13 -14.45 0.88
C ASN A 84 24.38 -13.55 0.91
N CYS A 85 24.38 -12.48 0.12
CA CYS A 85 25.49 -11.52 0.08
C CYS A 85 25.25 -10.39 1.09
N SER A 86 26.30 -9.94 1.79
CA SER A 86 26.18 -8.94 2.84
C SER A 86 27.16 -7.77 2.72
N ALA A 87 26.72 -6.56 3.06
CA ALA A 87 27.54 -5.35 3.06
C ALA A 87 27.35 -4.54 4.35
N GLU A 88 28.41 -4.00 4.94
CA GLU A 88 28.30 -3.15 6.13
C GLU A 88 27.77 -1.74 5.84
N THR A 89 27.68 -1.33 4.56
CA THR A 89 27.28 0.04 4.21
C THR A 89 26.20 0.14 3.14
N ARG A 90 26.35 -0.52 1.98
CA ARG A 90 25.48 -0.27 0.81
C ARG A 90 25.40 -1.52 -0.06
N GLY A 91 24.19 -1.96 -0.42
CA GLY A 91 23.99 -3.00 -1.43
C GLY A 91 24.46 -4.37 -0.99
N GLY A 92 23.60 -5.20 -0.40
CA GLY A 92 24.01 -6.56 -0.03
C GLY A 92 24.42 -7.39 -1.25
N GLY A 93 23.63 -7.33 -2.33
CA GLY A 93 23.93 -8.01 -3.59
C GLY A 93 24.69 -7.14 -4.58
N LEU A 94 24.17 -5.96 -4.90
CA LEU A 94 24.75 -5.05 -5.90
C LEU A 94 24.76 -3.62 -5.36
N TYR A 95 25.88 -2.94 -5.56
CA TYR A 95 25.96 -1.48 -5.52
C TYR A 95 26.47 -0.97 -6.85
N ALA A 96 25.63 -0.20 -7.54
CA ALA A 96 25.99 0.47 -8.77
C ALA A 96 26.03 1.99 -8.60
N ILE A 97 27.09 2.61 -9.10
CA ILE A 97 27.17 4.06 -9.31
C ILE A 97 27.25 4.28 -10.81
N ILE A 98 26.35 5.09 -11.34
CA ILE A 98 26.18 5.35 -12.77
C ILE A 98 26.41 6.83 -13.02
N GLY A 99 27.27 7.17 -13.97
CA GLY A 99 27.57 8.57 -14.29
C GLY A 99 28.00 8.76 -15.73
N THR A 100 28.01 10.02 -16.20
CA THR A 100 28.53 10.37 -17.53
C THR A 100 27.96 9.49 -18.66
N GLU A 101 26.63 9.40 -18.75
CA GLU A 101 25.88 8.59 -19.73
C GLU A 101 26.04 7.07 -19.56
N GLY A 102 26.48 6.63 -18.37
CA GLY A 102 26.57 5.21 -18.02
C GLY A 102 25.20 4.52 -17.98
N GLN A 103 25.19 3.22 -18.21
CA GLN A 103 23.97 2.43 -18.34
C GLN A 103 24.09 1.10 -17.60
N LEU A 104 23.07 0.76 -16.82
CA LEU A 104 22.93 -0.53 -16.17
C LEU A 104 21.63 -1.19 -16.61
N ILE A 105 21.74 -2.42 -17.11
CA ILE A 105 20.60 -3.30 -17.37
C ILE A 105 20.72 -4.52 -16.48
N ILE A 106 19.68 -4.83 -15.72
CA ILE A 106 19.57 -6.09 -14.98
C ILE A 106 18.42 -6.87 -15.57
N ASP A 107 18.69 -8.06 -16.09
CA ASP A 107 17.71 -8.90 -16.77
C ASP A 107 17.74 -10.32 -16.20
N SER A 108 16.56 -10.93 -16.05
CA SER A 108 16.38 -12.36 -15.76
C SER A 108 17.19 -12.84 -14.56
N SER A 109 17.43 -11.95 -13.59
CA SER A 109 18.36 -12.17 -12.48
C SER A 109 17.63 -12.33 -11.16
N THR A 110 18.34 -12.77 -10.12
CA THR A 110 17.76 -12.95 -8.78
C THR A 110 18.67 -12.44 -7.69
N PHE A 111 18.10 -11.64 -6.79
CA PHE A 111 18.68 -11.21 -5.53
C PHE A 111 17.89 -11.84 -4.39
N PHE A 112 18.55 -12.71 -3.63
CA PHE A 112 17.91 -13.54 -2.62
C PHE A 112 18.66 -13.50 -1.30
N GLN A 113 17.97 -13.09 -0.23
CA GLN A 113 18.53 -13.03 1.12
C GLN A 113 19.81 -12.17 1.21
N CYS A 114 19.92 -11.14 0.39
CA CYS A 114 21.01 -10.18 0.51
C CYS A 114 20.71 -9.18 1.62
N GLU A 115 21.73 -8.71 2.32
CA GLU A 115 21.55 -7.76 3.42
C GLU A 115 22.57 -6.62 3.37
N SER A 116 22.16 -5.43 3.76
CA SER A 116 23.06 -4.31 3.98
C SER A 116 22.83 -3.67 5.35
N PHE A 117 23.90 -3.35 6.08
CA PHE A 117 23.86 -2.44 7.23
C PHE A 117 23.87 -0.98 6.77
N GLY A 118 23.02 -0.70 5.78
CA GLY A 118 22.74 0.62 5.26
C GLY A 118 21.56 0.59 4.32
N ASN A 119 21.72 1.06 3.09
CA ASN A 119 20.61 1.15 2.13
C ASN A 119 20.70 0.08 1.05
N GLY A 120 19.55 -0.31 0.50
CA GLY A 120 19.48 -1.29 -0.57
C GLY A 120 19.92 -2.66 -0.11
N GLY A 121 19.06 -3.42 0.57
CA GLY A 121 19.46 -4.73 1.09
C GLY A 121 19.87 -5.69 -0.03
N GLY A 122 19.14 -5.68 -1.15
CA GLY A 122 19.54 -6.36 -2.37
C GLY A 122 20.41 -5.49 -3.27
N ILE A 123 19.84 -4.38 -3.71
CA ILE A 123 20.39 -3.52 -4.76
C ILE A 123 20.40 -2.08 -4.27
N ILE A 124 21.47 -1.35 -4.55
CA ILE A 124 21.46 0.10 -4.52
C ILE A 124 22.04 0.65 -5.81
N VAL A 125 21.35 1.65 -6.38
CA VAL A 125 21.77 2.37 -7.59
C VAL A 125 21.83 3.85 -7.27
N GLU A 126 22.95 4.47 -7.63
CA GLU A 126 23.18 5.90 -7.45
C GLU A 126 23.60 6.55 -8.77
N PHE A 127 23.00 7.70 -9.11
CA PHE A 127 23.40 8.47 -10.30
C PHE A 127 24.37 9.59 -9.93
N SER A 128 25.65 9.45 -10.24
CA SER A 128 26.63 10.54 -10.08
C SER A 128 26.70 11.39 -11.35
N PHE A 129 26.57 12.72 -11.26
CA PHE A 129 26.71 13.69 -12.38
C PHE A 129 25.78 13.41 -13.58
N ILE A 130 24.72 14.20 -13.82
CA ILE A 130 23.76 13.85 -14.87
C ILE A 130 24.23 14.24 -16.27
N GLN A 131 24.53 13.23 -17.07
CA GLN A 131 24.31 13.20 -18.52
C GLN A 131 23.63 11.86 -18.81
N GLN A 132 22.39 11.83 -19.31
CA GLN A 132 21.68 10.66 -19.86
C GLN A 132 21.98 9.28 -19.23
N ASN A 133 22.10 9.19 -17.90
CA ASN A 133 22.37 7.92 -17.21
C ASN A 133 21.13 7.03 -17.25
N SER A 134 21.30 5.71 -17.39
CA SER A 134 20.19 4.77 -17.48
C SER A 134 20.28 3.63 -16.47
N PHE A 135 19.13 3.25 -15.93
CA PHE A 135 18.96 2.06 -15.11
C PHE A 135 17.65 1.35 -15.48
N ILE A 136 17.76 0.15 -16.03
CA ILE A 136 16.62 -0.66 -16.47
C ILE A 136 16.68 -2.01 -15.77
N ILE A 137 15.56 -2.46 -15.22
CA ILE A 137 15.41 -3.80 -14.62
C ILE A 137 14.26 -4.57 -15.29
N LYS A 138 14.58 -5.79 -15.74
CA LYS A 138 13.72 -6.69 -16.52
C LYS A 138 13.69 -8.07 -15.88
N ASP A 139 12.53 -8.71 -15.86
CA ASP A 139 12.30 -10.09 -15.39
C ASP A 139 13.13 -10.50 -14.16
N THR A 140 13.32 -9.60 -13.20
CA THR A 140 14.27 -9.78 -12.10
C THR A 140 13.56 -9.90 -10.77
N ILE A 141 13.93 -10.91 -9.99
CA ILE A 141 13.36 -11.18 -8.67
C ILE A 141 14.26 -10.60 -7.58
N VAL A 142 13.70 -9.77 -6.71
CA VAL A 142 14.38 -9.23 -5.51
C VAL A 142 13.56 -9.61 -4.28
N GLN A 143 14.01 -10.60 -3.52
CA GLN A 143 13.23 -11.11 -2.40
C GLN A 143 14.05 -11.46 -1.17
N LYS A 144 13.40 -11.34 -0.01
CA LYS A 144 13.99 -11.64 1.31
C LYS A 144 15.25 -10.84 1.63
N CYS A 145 15.45 -9.73 0.95
CA CYS A 145 16.56 -8.83 1.17
C CYS A 145 16.27 -7.86 2.32
N LYS A 146 17.32 -7.39 2.99
CA LYS A 146 17.19 -6.56 4.20
C LYS A 146 18.09 -5.34 4.20
N ALA A 147 17.51 -4.17 4.46
CA ALA A 147 18.25 -2.94 4.73
C ALA A 147 18.16 -2.63 6.23
N LEU A 148 19.30 -2.66 6.92
CA LEU A 148 19.42 -2.49 8.36
C LEU A 148 20.05 -1.14 8.70
N ASN A 149 19.76 -0.62 9.88
CA ASN A 149 20.42 0.56 10.39
C ASN A 149 21.93 0.32 10.53
N SER A 150 22.71 1.26 10.01
CA SER A 150 24.16 1.17 10.14
C SER A 150 24.58 1.45 11.59
N THR A 151 25.44 0.60 12.13
CA THR A 151 26.16 0.87 13.38
C THR A 151 27.50 1.57 13.12
N ASN A 152 27.87 1.75 11.85
CA ASN A 152 29.11 2.38 11.45
C ASN A 152 29.03 3.90 11.63
N SER A 153 29.94 4.47 12.43
CA SER A 153 30.01 5.90 12.71
C SER A 153 30.35 6.77 11.50
N LEU A 154 30.87 6.18 10.41
CA LEU A 154 31.17 6.87 9.16
C LEU A 154 29.92 7.14 8.32
N ILE A 155 28.81 6.41 8.57
CA ILE A 155 27.53 6.65 7.94
C ILE A 155 26.66 7.43 8.92
N ARG A 156 26.05 8.52 8.47
CA ARG A 156 25.08 9.23 9.31
C ARG A 156 23.91 8.28 9.58
N TYR A 157 23.70 7.97 10.86
CA TYR A 157 22.61 7.11 11.34
C TYR A 157 21.25 7.49 10.73
N SER A 158 21.03 8.78 10.41
CA SER A 158 19.80 9.24 9.77
C SER A 158 19.55 8.65 8.38
N ALA A 159 20.57 8.29 7.61
CA ALA A 159 20.47 7.92 6.19
C ALA A 159 20.80 6.44 5.87
N SER A 160 20.60 5.51 6.81
CA SER A 160 20.69 4.05 6.61
C SER A 160 19.37 3.32 6.90
N GLY A 161 19.21 2.08 6.44
CA GLY A 161 18.02 1.26 6.74
C GLY A 161 16.84 1.48 5.79
N PHE A 162 17.09 1.95 4.56
CA PHE A 162 16.05 2.24 3.56
C PHE A 162 16.13 1.26 2.37
N GLY A 163 14.98 0.88 1.82
CA GLY A 163 14.93 0.08 0.58
C GLY A 163 15.41 -1.35 0.80
N GLY A 164 14.62 -2.19 1.45
CA GLY A 164 15.03 -3.54 1.83
C GLY A 164 15.44 -4.41 0.64
N GLY A 165 14.75 -4.27 -0.50
CA GLY A 165 15.14 -4.89 -1.76
C GLY A 165 15.99 -3.97 -2.62
N LEU A 166 15.51 -2.75 -2.89
CA LEU A 166 16.16 -1.78 -3.77
C LEU A 166 16.16 -0.38 -3.15
N PHE A 167 17.28 0.33 -3.24
CA PHE A 167 17.37 1.77 -2.99
C PHE A 167 17.83 2.49 -4.26
N LEU A 168 17.16 3.58 -4.63
CA LEU A 168 17.52 4.42 -5.76
C LEU A 168 17.80 5.86 -5.28
N GLY A 169 19.05 6.30 -5.42
CA GLY A 169 19.49 7.65 -5.07
C GLY A 169 19.85 8.45 -6.32
N ILE A 170 19.06 9.47 -6.63
CA ILE A 170 19.29 10.32 -7.80
C ILE A 170 19.70 11.72 -7.33
N TYR A 171 20.83 12.18 -7.84
CA TYR A 171 21.26 13.57 -7.71
C TYR A 171 20.65 14.39 -8.83
N GLU A 172 20.28 15.63 -8.55
CA GLU A 172 19.73 16.62 -9.49
C GLU A 172 18.44 16.16 -10.22
N ASP A 173 17.97 16.95 -11.19
CA ASP A 173 16.68 16.76 -11.83
C ASP A 173 16.74 15.74 -12.98
N TYR A 174 16.28 14.51 -12.73
CA TYR A 174 15.96 13.52 -13.75
C TYR A 174 14.73 13.93 -14.57
N ASP A 175 14.77 13.74 -15.90
CA ASP A 175 13.61 13.94 -16.79
C ASP A 175 12.89 12.61 -17.06
N PRO A 176 11.67 12.40 -16.52
CA PRO A 176 10.88 11.19 -16.74
C PRO A 176 10.58 10.90 -18.22
N THR A 177 10.54 11.91 -19.10
CA THR A 177 10.25 11.73 -20.53
C THR A 177 11.38 11.02 -21.29
N SER A 178 12.55 10.90 -20.66
CA SER A 178 13.69 10.18 -21.23
C SER A 178 13.55 8.66 -21.18
N GLU A 179 12.66 8.13 -20.32
CA GLU A 179 12.45 6.69 -20.09
C GLU A 179 13.73 5.93 -19.67
N LEU A 180 14.77 6.64 -19.22
CA LEU A 180 16.07 6.03 -18.90
C LEU A 180 16.07 5.29 -17.57
N ILE A 181 15.08 5.51 -16.71
CA ILE A 181 14.84 4.71 -15.49
C ILE A 181 13.53 3.95 -15.67
N ASP A 182 13.61 2.61 -15.73
CA ASP A 182 12.46 1.73 -15.92
C ASP A 182 12.52 0.50 -14.99
N LEU A 183 11.56 0.44 -14.06
CA LEU A 183 11.44 -0.63 -13.08
C LEU A 183 10.30 -1.61 -13.35
N ARG A 184 9.63 -1.54 -14.52
CA ARG A 184 8.44 -2.37 -14.84
C ARG A 184 8.67 -3.87 -14.69
N GLY A 185 9.86 -4.35 -15.07
CA GLY A 185 10.18 -5.78 -15.04
C GLY A 185 10.65 -6.30 -13.69
N MET A 186 10.57 -5.51 -12.63
CA MET A 186 10.96 -5.94 -11.29
C MET A 186 9.83 -6.71 -10.58
N ASN A 187 10.18 -7.87 -10.00
CA ASN A 187 9.34 -8.59 -9.06
C ASN A 187 9.98 -8.55 -7.67
N ILE A 188 9.50 -7.64 -6.82
CA ILE A 188 10.07 -7.32 -5.51
C ILE A 188 9.09 -7.65 -4.38
N TYR A 189 9.48 -8.52 -3.45
CA TYR A 189 8.58 -8.98 -2.37
C TYR A 189 9.30 -9.62 -1.19
N ASN A 190 8.62 -9.71 -0.04
CA ASN A 190 9.16 -10.29 1.20
C ASN A 190 10.48 -9.66 1.65
N ASN A 191 10.73 -8.40 1.29
CA ASN A 191 11.89 -7.64 1.75
C ASN A 191 11.56 -6.90 3.04
N SER A 192 12.58 -6.43 3.77
CA SER A 192 12.38 -5.61 4.97
C SER A 192 13.39 -4.49 5.04
N ALA A 193 12.96 -3.31 5.46
CA ALA A 193 13.83 -2.20 5.82
C ALA A 193 13.62 -1.87 7.31
N ASP A 194 14.67 -1.43 7.99
CA ASP A 194 14.55 -0.94 9.36
C ASP A 194 13.80 0.40 9.45
N LYS A 195 13.73 1.14 8.33
CA LYS A 195 13.01 2.41 8.22
C LYS A 195 11.90 2.34 7.18
N PHE A 196 12.12 2.91 6.00
CA PHE A 196 11.10 3.13 4.98
C PHE A 196 11.44 2.37 3.69
N GLY A 197 10.40 2.04 2.94
CA GLY A 197 10.50 1.28 1.71
C GLY A 197 10.93 -0.15 2.01
N GLN A 198 10.02 -0.96 2.54
CA GLN A 198 10.32 -2.36 2.88
C GLN A 198 10.90 -3.10 1.68
N SER A 199 10.41 -2.77 0.48
CA SER A 199 10.91 -3.25 -0.79
C SER A 199 11.74 -2.19 -1.50
N LEU A 200 11.15 -1.03 -1.81
CA LEU A 200 11.79 0.03 -2.60
C LEU A 200 11.78 1.34 -1.83
N TYR A 201 12.94 2.00 -1.79
CA TYR A 201 13.01 3.39 -1.37
C TYR A 201 13.70 4.27 -2.43
N ILE A 202 13.10 5.42 -2.73
CA ILE A 202 13.62 6.36 -3.74
C ILE A 202 13.87 7.74 -3.12
N ALA A 203 15.08 8.25 -3.30
CA ALA A 203 15.40 9.66 -3.05
C ALA A 203 15.74 10.31 -4.40
N MET A 204 14.80 11.09 -4.93
CA MET A 204 14.95 11.74 -6.24
C MET A 204 14.11 13.03 -6.29
N PRO A 205 14.64 14.18 -6.76
CA PRO A 205 13.89 15.43 -6.84
C PRO A 205 12.56 15.30 -7.60
N LYS A 206 12.60 14.60 -8.73
CA LYS A 206 11.48 14.42 -9.68
C LYS A 206 10.69 13.14 -9.47
N VAL A 207 10.71 12.54 -8.27
CA VAL A 207 10.00 11.29 -7.98
C VAL A 207 8.48 11.41 -8.16
N VAL A 208 7.90 12.57 -7.87
CA VAL A 208 6.47 12.81 -8.04
C VAL A 208 6.12 12.78 -9.53
N GLU A 209 6.86 13.53 -10.34
CA GLU A 209 6.68 13.58 -11.78
C GLU A 209 6.93 12.22 -12.44
N TRP A 210 7.94 11.48 -11.97
CA TRP A 210 8.21 10.13 -12.46
C TRP A 210 7.09 9.14 -12.12
N CYS A 211 6.55 9.20 -10.90
CA CYS A 211 5.38 8.40 -10.52
C CYS A 211 4.14 8.76 -11.36
N GLN A 212 4.00 10.02 -11.76
CA GLN A 212 2.89 10.49 -12.59
C GLN A 212 3.09 10.23 -14.08
N TYR A 213 4.31 9.91 -14.50
CA TYR A 213 4.65 9.66 -15.89
C TYR A 213 4.16 8.27 -16.35
N GLY A 214 3.73 8.18 -17.60
CA GLY A 214 3.06 6.99 -18.14
C GLY A 214 1.66 6.78 -17.55
N ILE A 215 1.26 5.52 -17.41
CA ILE A 215 -0.04 5.14 -16.86
C ILE A 215 0.13 4.61 -15.44
N LEU A 216 -0.43 5.32 -14.46
CA LEU A 216 -0.57 4.86 -13.07
C LEU A 216 0.74 4.35 -12.45
N GLY A 217 1.85 5.04 -12.68
CA GLY A 217 3.15 4.71 -12.06
C GLY A 217 3.82 3.45 -12.64
N GLU A 218 3.46 3.03 -13.85
CA GLU A 218 3.98 1.80 -14.48
C GLU A 218 5.51 1.69 -14.39
N TYR A 219 6.25 2.78 -14.62
CA TYR A 219 7.71 2.81 -14.59
C TYR A 219 8.34 2.55 -13.22
N VAL A 220 7.54 2.62 -12.13
CA VAL A 220 8.01 2.54 -10.74
C VAL A 220 7.52 1.28 -10.03
N LYS A 221 6.30 0.81 -10.36
CA LYS A 221 5.55 -0.18 -9.58
C LYS A 221 6.17 -1.58 -9.53
N GLY A 222 6.78 -2.04 -10.62
CA GLY A 222 7.07 -3.47 -10.78
C GLY A 222 5.82 -4.32 -10.53
N ASN A 223 5.90 -5.26 -9.58
CA ASN A 223 4.80 -6.14 -9.16
C ASN A 223 3.86 -5.54 -8.06
N TYR A 224 3.99 -4.27 -7.69
CA TYR A 224 3.13 -3.64 -6.70
C TYR A 224 1.67 -3.55 -7.16
N SER A 225 0.74 -3.86 -6.25
CA SER A 225 -0.69 -3.78 -6.48
C SER A 225 -1.35 -2.76 -5.58
N ASP A 226 -1.99 -1.76 -6.18
CA ASP A 226 -2.82 -0.74 -5.48
C ASP A 226 -3.95 -1.35 -4.62
N LYS A 227 -4.26 -2.64 -4.77
CA LYS A 227 -5.30 -3.35 -4.01
C LYS A 227 -4.76 -4.26 -2.90
N TYR A 228 -3.58 -4.82 -3.09
CA TYR A 228 -3.11 -5.95 -2.28
C TYR A 228 -1.76 -5.70 -1.61
N SER A 229 -0.94 -4.79 -2.14
CA SER A 229 0.36 -4.47 -1.57
C SER A 229 0.22 -3.52 -0.38
N ASN A 230 1.19 -3.56 0.53
CA ASN A 230 1.26 -2.62 1.63
C ASN A 230 1.86 -1.30 1.11
N GLU A 231 1.26 -0.16 1.44
CA GLU A 231 1.74 1.17 1.02
C GLU A 231 3.17 1.48 1.48
N THR A 232 3.66 0.82 2.54
CA THR A 232 5.04 0.96 3.03
C THR A 232 6.05 0.11 2.24
N ASP A 233 5.61 -0.71 1.27
CA ASP A 233 6.54 -1.49 0.44
C ASP A 233 7.34 -0.59 -0.48
N LEU A 234 6.68 0.40 -1.10
CA LEU A 234 7.30 1.37 -1.99
C LEU A 234 7.13 2.79 -1.43
N GLU A 235 8.22 3.38 -0.97
CA GLU A 235 8.23 4.72 -0.41
C GLU A 235 9.32 5.58 -1.06
N GLY A 236 9.22 6.89 -0.90
CA GLY A 236 10.26 7.78 -1.36
C GLY A 236 10.08 9.21 -0.91
N ILE A 237 11.04 10.04 -1.30
CA ILE A 237 11.14 11.44 -0.92
C ILE A 237 11.51 12.29 -2.15
N PRO A 238 10.76 13.38 -2.44
CA PRO A 238 11.02 14.27 -3.56
C PRO A 238 12.18 15.21 -3.28
N MET A 239 13.37 14.64 -3.20
CA MET A 239 14.56 15.35 -2.76
C MET A 239 15.82 14.81 -3.43
N ASP A 240 16.78 15.70 -3.68
CA ASP A 240 18.13 15.35 -4.12
C ASP A 240 18.79 14.38 -3.14
N TYR A 241 19.43 13.33 -3.66
CA TYR A 241 20.04 12.32 -2.81
C TYR A 241 21.16 12.86 -1.90
N GLY A 242 21.89 13.88 -2.36
CA GLY A 242 22.89 14.59 -1.56
C GLY A 242 22.26 15.37 -0.40
N GLN A 243 21.10 15.99 -0.62
CA GLN A 243 20.33 16.65 0.44
C GLN A 243 19.73 15.65 1.42
N PHE A 244 19.10 14.58 0.92
CA PHE A 244 18.53 13.50 1.71
C PHE A 244 19.54 12.92 2.71
N SER A 245 20.78 12.72 2.25
CA SER A 245 21.87 12.18 3.08
C SER A 245 22.26 13.06 4.28
N ASN A 246 21.81 14.32 4.30
CA ASN A 246 22.08 15.29 5.35
C ASN A 246 20.87 15.58 6.26
N LEU A 247 19.69 15.03 5.96
CA LEU A 247 18.50 15.25 6.76
C LEU A 247 18.56 14.56 8.13
N SER A 248 17.82 15.12 9.08
CA SER A 248 17.50 14.44 10.34
C SER A 248 16.42 13.36 10.15
N PRO A 249 16.34 12.35 11.03
CA PRO A 249 15.30 11.32 10.94
C PRO A 249 13.87 11.90 10.96
N TYR A 250 13.66 12.98 11.72
CA TYR A 250 12.37 13.66 11.81
C TYR A 250 11.95 14.30 10.48
N GLN A 251 12.89 14.96 9.79
CA GLN A 251 12.61 15.55 8.46
C GLN A 251 12.31 14.46 7.43
N ILE A 252 13.09 13.38 7.42
CA ILE A 252 12.85 12.25 6.53
C ILE A 252 11.45 11.68 6.78
N GLN A 253 11.06 11.47 8.03
CA GLN A 253 9.73 10.95 8.36
C GLN A 253 8.58 11.86 7.90
N LEU A 254 8.76 13.19 7.97
CA LEU A 254 7.75 14.15 7.53
C LEU A 254 7.57 14.16 6.01
N GLU A 255 8.68 14.09 5.28
CA GLU A 255 8.73 14.30 3.84
C GLU A 255 8.59 13.00 3.03
N SER A 256 8.94 11.86 3.60
CA SER A 256 8.74 10.55 2.94
C SER A 256 7.26 10.23 2.80
N LYS A 257 6.90 9.61 1.68
CA LYS A 257 5.53 9.15 1.40
C LYS A 257 5.54 7.78 0.73
N PRO A 258 4.47 6.98 0.93
CA PRO A 258 4.10 5.94 -0.01
C PRO A 258 4.03 6.51 -1.42
N LEU A 259 4.71 5.86 -2.36
CA LEU A 259 4.77 6.33 -3.75
C LEU A 259 3.39 6.25 -4.42
N GLU A 260 2.52 5.36 -3.94
CA GLU A 260 1.14 5.24 -4.42
C GLU A 260 0.37 6.55 -4.40
N HIS A 261 0.64 7.42 -3.43
CA HIS A 261 -0.01 8.72 -3.35
C HIS A 261 0.25 9.63 -4.55
N TRP A 262 1.32 9.38 -5.31
CA TRP A 262 1.68 10.22 -6.46
C TRP A 262 1.13 9.69 -7.79
N TRP A 263 0.99 8.38 -7.96
CA TRP A 263 0.39 7.80 -9.18
C TRP A 263 -1.09 7.47 -9.07
N ARG A 264 -1.64 7.36 -7.84
CA ARG A 264 -3.05 7.06 -7.65
C ARG A 264 -3.89 8.25 -8.10
N ILE A 265 -4.54 8.07 -9.24
CA ILE A 265 -5.54 9.01 -9.74
C ILE A 265 -6.81 8.83 -8.90
N LEU A 266 -7.01 9.70 -7.90
CA LEU A 266 -8.31 9.84 -7.25
C LEU A 266 -9.24 10.53 -8.24
N GLY A 267 -10.14 9.76 -8.86
CA GLY A 267 -11.22 10.30 -9.68
C GLY A 267 -12.12 11.20 -8.81
N ILE A 268 -12.31 12.44 -9.22
CA ILE A 268 -13.21 13.37 -8.53
C ILE A 268 -14.58 13.27 -9.20
N LEU A 269 -15.56 12.74 -8.47
CA LEU A 269 -16.95 12.69 -8.93
C LEU A 269 -17.56 14.10 -8.89
N TYR A 270 -18.13 14.56 -10.00
CA TYR A 270 -18.83 15.85 -10.08
C TYR A 270 -20.34 15.70 -10.21
N ASN A 271 -20.79 14.66 -10.90
CA ASN A 271 -22.20 14.32 -11.00
C ASN A 271 -22.37 12.81 -11.12
N ALA A 272 -23.48 12.34 -10.57
CA ALA A 272 -24.03 11.03 -10.86
C ALA A 272 -25.51 11.24 -11.16
N GLN A 273 -25.95 10.82 -12.34
CA GLN A 273 -27.35 10.85 -12.75
C GLN A 273 -27.79 9.43 -13.09
N VAL A 274 -29.06 9.15 -12.83
CA VAL A 274 -29.69 7.87 -13.22
C VAL A 274 -30.83 8.18 -14.16
N THR A 275 -30.87 7.49 -15.29
CA THR A 275 -31.98 7.57 -16.24
C THR A 275 -32.73 6.24 -16.24
N VAL A 276 -34.05 6.33 -16.14
CA VAL A 276 -34.96 5.19 -16.25
C VAL A 276 -35.89 5.40 -17.43
N ASN A 277 -36.13 4.35 -18.21
CA ASN A 277 -37.11 4.37 -19.28
C ASN A 277 -38.41 3.72 -18.78
N GLU A 278 -39.37 4.55 -18.36
CA GLU A 278 -40.64 4.08 -17.79
C GLU A 278 -41.53 3.35 -18.80
N SER A 279 -41.27 3.52 -20.10
CA SER A 279 -42.03 2.84 -21.17
C SER A 279 -41.59 1.40 -21.42
N ASN A 280 -40.45 0.97 -20.86
CA ASN A 280 -39.91 -0.39 -21.02
C ASN A 280 -39.32 -0.91 -19.71
N THR A 281 -40.12 -1.66 -18.95
CA THR A 281 -39.75 -2.19 -17.62
C THR A 281 -38.64 -3.25 -17.65
N ASN A 282 -38.21 -3.71 -18.83
CA ASN A 282 -37.09 -4.64 -18.99
C ASN A 282 -35.75 -3.94 -19.25
N GLU A 283 -35.74 -2.61 -19.44
CA GLU A 283 -34.51 -1.85 -19.62
C GLU A 283 -33.77 -1.64 -18.30
N LYS A 284 -32.44 -1.63 -18.37
CA LYS A 284 -31.57 -1.41 -17.22
C LYS A 284 -31.57 0.07 -16.85
N LEU A 285 -31.42 0.36 -15.55
CA LEU A 285 -31.06 1.70 -15.07
C LEU A 285 -29.72 2.12 -15.69
N ILE A 286 -29.68 3.31 -16.27
CA ILE A 286 -28.46 3.87 -16.87
C ILE A 286 -27.87 4.88 -15.90
N PHE A 287 -26.66 4.61 -15.41
CA PHE A 287 -25.90 5.52 -14.57
C PHE A 287 -24.96 6.36 -15.42
N HIS A 288 -25.20 7.67 -15.45
CA HIS A 288 -24.29 8.67 -16.01
C HIS A 288 -23.42 9.22 -14.89
N ILE A 289 -22.14 8.84 -14.90
CA ILE A 289 -21.17 9.25 -13.89
C ILE A 289 -20.18 10.21 -14.54
N GLY A 290 -20.26 11.50 -14.18
CA GLY A 290 -19.37 12.54 -14.67
C GLY A 290 -18.37 12.96 -13.59
N GLY A 291 -17.10 13.06 -13.95
CA GLY A 291 -16.06 13.45 -13.01
C GLY A 291 -14.74 13.78 -13.70
N GLN A 292 -13.79 14.32 -12.93
CA GLN A 292 -12.42 14.53 -13.38
C GLN A 292 -11.59 13.28 -13.17
N ARG A 293 -10.76 12.96 -14.16
CA ARG A 293 -9.81 11.84 -14.15
C ARG A 293 -10.50 10.48 -13.90
N MET A 294 -11.72 10.32 -14.42
CA MET A 294 -12.48 9.07 -14.40
C MET A 294 -12.04 8.18 -15.57
N ILE A 295 -11.44 7.02 -15.29
CA ILE A 295 -10.97 6.08 -16.32
C ILE A 295 -12.01 4.96 -16.49
N PRO A 296 -12.55 4.72 -17.71
CA PRO A 296 -13.48 3.61 -17.96
C PRO A 296 -12.91 2.25 -17.53
N GLY A 297 -13.71 1.41 -16.88
CA GLY A 297 -13.30 0.08 -16.39
C GLY A 297 -12.65 0.04 -14.99
N TYR A 298 -12.34 1.19 -14.39
CA TYR A 298 -11.82 1.26 -13.00
C TYR A 298 -12.92 1.31 -11.93
N LEU A 299 -14.14 1.71 -12.30
CA LEU A 299 -15.34 1.62 -11.46
C LEU A 299 -15.97 0.23 -11.54
N ASN A 300 -15.20 -0.83 -11.34
CA ASN A 300 -15.71 -2.20 -11.29
C ASN A 300 -16.07 -2.61 -9.85
N LYS A 301 -16.96 -1.84 -9.22
CA LYS A 301 -17.62 -2.25 -7.98
C LYS A 301 -19.12 -2.38 -8.24
N LEU A 302 -19.65 -3.58 -7.99
CA LEU A 302 -21.08 -3.84 -8.04
C LEU A 302 -21.71 -3.25 -6.77
N TYR A 303 -22.30 -2.08 -6.91
CA TYR A 303 -23.10 -1.47 -5.85
C TYR A 303 -24.57 -1.79 -6.12
N GLY A 304 -25.23 -2.44 -5.16
CA GLY A 304 -26.68 -2.66 -5.19
C GLY A 304 -27.38 -1.55 -4.42
N VAL A 305 -28.49 -1.05 -4.98
CA VAL A 305 -29.45 -0.22 -4.26
C VAL A 305 -30.78 -0.94 -4.31
N LEU A 306 -31.32 -1.28 -3.14
CA LEU A 306 -32.68 -1.81 -3.00
C LEU A 306 -33.52 -0.76 -2.28
N ILE A 307 -34.61 -0.33 -2.92
CA ILE A 307 -35.56 0.63 -2.35
C ILE A 307 -36.83 -0.15 -2.05
N SER A 308 -37.19 -0.23 -0.77
CA SER A 308 -38.45 -0.82 -0.33
C SER A 308 -39.57 0.23 -0.38
N ASN A 309 -40.82 -0.22 -0.57
CA ASN A 309 -42.00 0.66 -0.63
C ASN A 309 -42.32 1.35 0.71
N ASP A 310 -41.64 0.97 1.80
CA ASP A 310 -41.69 1.62 3.11
C ASP A 310 -40.70 2.80 3.24
N GLY A 311 -39.93 3.09 2.18
CA GLY A 311 -38.94 4.17 2.16
C GLY A 311 -37.58 3.77 2.71
N GLU A 312 -37.34 2.50 3.06
CA GLU A 312 -36.01 2.05 3.44
C GLU A 312 -35.10 1.85 2.21
N VAL A 313 -33.92 2.48 2.26
CA VAL A 313 -32.89 2.38 1.23
C VAL A 313 -31.75 1.50 1.74
N PHE A 314 -31.57 0.33 1.12
CA PHE A 314 -30.45 -0.55 1.39
C PHE A 314 -29.34 -0.29 0.37
N THR A 315 -28.19 0.17 0.86
CA THR A 315 -26.98 0.36 0.05
C THR A 315 -25.87 -0.55 0.57
N GLY A 316 -25.04 -1.08 -0.33
CA GLY A 316 -23.93 -1.93 0.08
C GLY A 316 -23.26 -2.65 -1.09
N LYS A 317 -22.08 -3.21 -0.81
CA LYS A 317 -21.43 -4.17 -1.70
C LYS A 317 -22.11 -5.52 -1.50
N ASP A 318 -22.57 -6.15 -2.58
CA ASP A 318 -23.21 -7.48 -2.55
C ASP A 318 -24.49 -7.56 -1.67
N GLY A 319 -25.14 -6.43 -1.36
CA GLY A 319 -26.42 -6.40 -0.61
C GLY A 319 -26.30 -6.45 0.92
N HIS A 320 -25.10 -6.29 1.50
CA HIS A 320 -24.89 -6.24 2.95
C HIS A 320 -24.66 -4.80 3.45
N THR A 321 -25.33 -4.42 4.54
CA THR A 321 -25.05 -3.19 5.31
C THR A 321 -23.71 -3.35 6.03
N ILE A 322 -22.74 -2.48 5.77
CA ILE A 322 -21.39 -2.58 6.35
C ILE A 322 -21.36 -1.75 7.64
N GLU A 323 -21.14 -2.42 8.79
CA GLU A 323 -20.61 -1.78 9.99
C GLU A 323 -19.08 -1.67 9.88
N GLU A 324 -18.59 -0.45 10.11
CA GLU A 324 -17.22 -0.04 10.40
C GLU A 324 -16.08 -0.44 9.41
N ASP A 325 -15.71 0.59 8.62
CA ASP A 325 -14.39 0.91 8.04
C ASP A 325 -14.15 0.92 6.50
N ALA A 326 -13.62 2.07 6.08
CA ALA A 326 -12.88 2.47 4.86
C ALA A 326 -13.52 2.40 3.44
N ASN A 327 -14.77 1.97 3.26
CA ASN A 327 -15.48 2.18 1.99
C ASN A 327 -16.88 2.74 2.24
N ALA A 328 -16.95 3.90 2.90
CA ALA A 328 -18.19 4.57 3.26
C ALA A 328 -19.16 4.59 2.07
N ALA A 329 -20.30 3.93 2.23
CA ALA A 329 -21.43 4.08 1.33
C ALA A 329 -21.76 5.58 1.25
N VAL A 330 -21.96 6.07 0.04
CA VAL A 330 -22.47 7.43 -0.15
C VAL A 330 -23.92 7.41 0.31
N SER A 331 -24.26 8.23 1.31
CA SER A 331 -25.65 8.42 1.71
C SER A 331 -26.41 8.99 0.51
N LEU A 332 -27.35 8.20 -0.01
CA LEU A 332 -28.22 8.61 -1.11
C LEU A 332 -29.53 9.10 -0.50
N GLU A 333 -29.79 10.41 -0.61
CA GLU A 333 -31.11 10.96 -0.33
C GLU A 333 -32.01 10.72 -1.54
N VAL A 334 -33.05 9.91 -1.36
CA VAL A 334 -34.06 9.64 -2.38
C VAL A 334 -35.32 10.42 -2.01
N MET A 335 -35.64 11.46 -2.79
CA MET A 335 -36.86 12.25 -2.60
C MET A 335 -37.96 11.71 -3.53
N PHE A 336 -39.11 11.37 -2.96
CA PHE A 336 -40.31 11.01 -3.73
C PHE A 336 -41.19 12.24 -3.93
N GLU A 337 -41.26 12.75 -5.17
CA GLU A 337 -42.28 13.74 -5.55
C GLU A 337 -43.48 13.01 -6.18
N GLY A 338 -44.49 12.71 -5.37
CA GLY A 338 -45.77 12.19 -5.83
C GLY A 338 -46.91 13.07 -5.33
N LYS A 339 -47.86 13.41 -6.22
CA LYS A 339 -49.16 13.91 -5.79
C LYS A 339 -49.95 12.72 -5.25
N TYR A 340 -50.17 12.69 -3.93
CA TYR A 340 -51.18 11.83 -3.33
C TYR A 340 -52.53 12.12 -3.99
N VAL A 341 -53.14 11.11 -4.60
CA VAL A 341 -54.56 11.15 -4.94
C VAL A 341 -55.29 10.75 -3.66
N GLU A 342 -55.98 11.70 -3.04
CA GLU A 342 -56.82 11.44 -1.86
C GLU A 342 -57.84 10.35 -2.14
N ALA A 343 -58.10 9.54 -1.10
CA ALA A 343 -59.00 8.42 -1.11
C ALA A 343 -60.44 8.81 -1.48
N ILE A 344 -61.14 7.85 -2.08
CA ILE A 344 -62.53 7.87 -2.55
C ILE A 344 -63.48 8.31 -1.42
N PRO A 345 -64.57 9.07 -1.68
CA PRO A 345 -65.42 9.67 -0.65
C PRO A 345 -66.28 8.63 0.08
N ASP A 346 -66.58 8.95 1.35
CA ASP A 346 -67.48 8.25 2.26
C ASP A 346 -68.81 7.85 1.61
N PHE A 347 -69.15 6.56 1.72
CA PHE A 347 -70.51 6.07 1.53
C PHE A 347 -71.20 5.98 2.89
N ASP A 348 -71.89 7.05 3.26
CA ASP A 348 -72.99 7.03 4.23
C ASP A 348 -74.21 6.39 3.53
N ASP A 349 -74.49 5.12 3.81
CA ASP A 349 -75.84 4.55 3.68
C ASP A 349 -76.08 3.50 4.79
N PRO A 350 -77.28 3.43 5.39
CA PRO A 350 -77.53 2.69 6.62
C PRO A 350 -77.85 1.20 6.38
N ILE A 351 -77.34 0.34 7.26
CA ILE A 351 -77.64 -1.09 7.34
C ILE A 351 -79.04 -1.30 7.96
N PRO A 352 -79.92 -2.16 7.40
CA PRO A 352 -81.14 -2.60 8.09
C PRO A 352 -80.90 -3.88 8.91
N ASP A 353 -81.38 -3.88 10.15
CA ASP A 353 -81.38 -4.99 11.12
C ASP A 353 -82.25 -6.20 10.69
N ILE A 354 -81.95 -7.41 11.20
CA ILE A 354 -82.91 -8.40 11.77
C ILE A 354 -82.19 -9.64 12.39
N GLU A 355 -82.39 -9.77 13.72
CA GLU A 355 -82.64 -10.90 14.65
C GLU A 355 -81.66 -12.09 14.89
N ASP A 356 -81.20 -12.15 16.16
CA ASP A 356 -80.74 -13.34 16.92
C ASP A 356 -81.91 -14.25 17.34
N PRO A 357 -81.67 -15.57 17.55
CA PRO A 357 -81.84 -16.07 18.92
C PRO A 357 -80.90 -17.23 19.37
N ILE A 358 -80.39 -17.10 20.60
CA ILE A 358 -80.40 -18.08 21.72
C ILE A 358 -79.61 -19.38 21.47
N SER A 359 -78.39 -19.54 22.01
CA SER A 359 -78.09 -20.04 23.37
C SER A 359 -78.80 -21.34 23.74
N ASP A 360 -78.17 -22.49 23.51
CA ASP A 360 -78.49 -23.72 24.22
C ASP A 360 -77.24 -24.60 24.36
N ILE A 361 -76.86 -24.80 25.63
CA ILE A 361 -76.25 -26.00 26.21
C ILE A 361 -74.71 -26.09 26.17
N GLU A 362 -74.09 -25.37 27.12
CA GLU A 362 -73.01 -25.91 27.95
C GLU A 362 -73.55 -27.00 28.90
N GLN A 363 -72.69 -28.00 29.20
CA GLN A 363 -72.74 -29.09 30.21
C GLN A 363 -72.47 -30.43 29.51
N GLU A 364 -71.47 -31.25 29.86
CA GLU A 364 -70.79 -31.45 31.14
C GLU A 364 -69.56 -32.39 30.97
N LEU A 365 -68.55 -32.20 31.85
CA LEU A 365 -67.63 -33.18 32.48
C LEU A 365 -66.45 -33.76 31.66
N GLU A 366 -65.19 -33.38 31.88
CA GLU A 366 -64.24 -33.58 33.02
C GLU A 366 -63.65 -35.01 33.20
N GLN A 367 -62.31 -35.03 33.34
CA GLN A 367 -61.38 -36.09 33.84
C GLN A 367 -60.96 -37.20 32.83
N ASP A 368 -59.68 -37.59 32.65
CA ASP A 368 -58.49 -37.48 33.51
C ASP A 368 -57.14 -37.59 32.73
N ILE A 369 -56.02 -37.29 33.42
CA ILE A 369 -54.72 -36.75 32.93
C ILE A 369 -53.59 -37.78 32.63
N LYS A 370 -52.71 -37.46 31.65
CA LYS A 370 -51.21 -37.55 31.71
C LYS A 370 -50.53 -36.67 30.62
N PRO A 371 -49.42 -35.94 30.89
CA PRO A 371 -48.84 -34.95 29.95
C PRO A 371 -47.49 -35.39 29.31
N GLU A 372 -47.25 -34.96 28.06
CA GLU A 372 -45.97 -34.75 27.32
C GLU A 372 -46.32 -34.64 25.81
N THR A 373 -45.91 -33.71 24.94
CA THR A 373 -45.05 -32.51 24.93
C THR A 373 -45.57 -31.55 23.83
N LYS A 374 -45.77 -30.26 24.15
CA LYS A 374 -45.86 -29.16 23.18
C LYS A 374 -44.99 -28.04 23.72
N GLU A 375 -43.84 -27.77 23.11
CA GLU A 375 -43.11 -26.54 23.39
C GLU A 375 -43.12 -25.62 22.17
N ARG A 376 -43.98 -24.60 22.28
CA ARG A 376 -43.64 -23.23 21.86
C ARG A 376 -42.49 -22.77 22.74
N PHE A 377 -41.37 -22.35 22.16
CA PHE A 377 -40.41 -21.56 22.92
C PHE A 377 -40.94 -20.14 23.11
N SER A 378 -41.36 -19.87 24.34
CA SER A 378 -41.46 -18.55 24.94
C SER A 378 -40.07 -18.12 25.38
N PHE A 379 -39.66 -16.90 25.03
CA PHE A 379 -38.56 -16.23 25.71
C PHE A 379 -39.03 -15.81 27.11
N PRO A 380 -38.24 -16.03 28.18
CA PRO A 380 -38.60 -15.59 29.51
C PRO A 380 -38.44 -14.08 29.66
N TYR A 381 -39.48 -13.41 30.18
CA TYR A 381 -39.51 -11.98 30.52
C TYR A 381 -38.44 -11.52 31.53
N TRP A 382 -37.61 -12.43 32.05
CA TRP A 382 -36.48 -12.12 32.94
C TRP A 382 -35.17 -11.89 32.15
N GLY A 383 -35.06 -12.35 30.90
CA GLY A 383 -33.90 -12.11 30.04
C GLY A 383 -33.83 -10.68 29.49
N ILE A 384 -34.98 -10.02 29.35
CA ILE A 384 -35.08 -8.60 28.96
C ILE A 384 -34.66 -7.70 30.12
N ILE A 385 -34.82 -8.16 31.38
CA ILE A 385 -34.39 -7.41 32.56
C ILE A 385 -32.87 -7.48 32.75
N LEU A 386 -32.18 -8.53 32.30
CA LEU A 386 -30.71 -8.62 32.44
C LEU A 386 -29.94 -7.75 31.43
N ILE A 387 -30.44 -7.62 30.18
CA ILE A 387 -29.80 -6.77 29.15
C ILE A 387 -30.09 -5.28 29.44
N ALA A 388 -31.30 -4.95 29.89
CA ALA A 388 -31.61 -3.59 30.35
C ALA A 388 -30.85 -3.23 31.65
N ALA A 389 -30.59 -4.19 32.55
CA ALA A 389 -29.79 -3.95 33.75
C ALA A 389 -28.28 -3.81 33.46
N ILE A 390 -27.71 -4.54 32.48
CA ILE A 390 -26.29 -4.43 32.10
C ILE A 390 -26.04 -3.12 31.35
N ILE A 391 -26.94 -2.72 30.45
CA ILE A 391 -26.88 -1.41 29.76
C ILE A 391 -27.13 -0.28 30.77
N GLY A 392 -28.09 -0.45 31.69
CA GLY A 392 -28.37 0.51 32.76
C GLY A 392 -27.22 0.68 33.77
N LEU A 393 -26.51 -0.40 34.16
CA LEU A 393 -25.33 -0.31 35.04
C LEU A 393 -24.13 0.31 34.32
N SER A 394 -23.91 0.00 33.05
CA SER A 394 -22.81 0.57 32.24
C SER A 394 -22.99 2.08 32.03
N VAL A 395 -24.22 2.51 31.72
CA VAL A 395 -24.56 3.94 31.58
C VAL A 395 -24.50 4.67 32.92
N LYS A 396 -24.98 4.05 34.02
CA LYS A 396 -24.94 4.66 35.36
C LYS A 396 -23.52 4.78 35.90
N ASN A 397 -22.63 3.82 35.63
CA ASN A 397 -21.21 3.90 36.02
C ASN A 397 -20.45 4.93 35.18
N LYS A 398 -20.76 5.06 33.88
CA LYS A 398 -20.17 6.08 33.00
C LYS A 398 -20.63 7.49 33.36
N LEU A 399 -21.91 7.68 33.75
CA LEU A 399 -22.40 8.97 34.28
C LEU A 399 -21.81 9.30 35.66
N LYS A 400 -21.61 8.31 36.54
CA LYS A 400 -20.99 8.52 37.86
C LYS A 400 -19.52 8.90 37.76
N GLN A 401 -18.79 8.33 36.78
CA GLN A 401 -17.40 8.67 36.47
C GLN A 401 -17.29 10.08 35.87
N LEU A 402 -18.16 10.43 34.92
CA LEU A 402 -18.23 11.79 34.37
C LEU A 402 -18.64 12.85 35.40
N MET A 403 -19.52 12.51 36.36
CA MET A 403 -19.84 13.40 37.49
C MET A 403 -18.72 13.49 38.52
N MET A 404 -17.98 12.39 38.80
CA MET A 404 -16.79 12.46 39.68
C MET A 404 -15.67 13.28 39.05
N ASP A 405 -15.42 13.13 37.75
CA ASP A 405 -14.41 13.89 37.03
C ASP A 405 -14.78 15.39 37.00
N SER A 406 -16.07 15.72 36.77
CA SER A 406 -16.58 17.10 36.88
C SER A 406 -16.45 17.71 38.29
N ILE A 407 -16.70 16.92 39.34
CA ILE A 407 -16.54 17.37 40.74
C ILE A 407 -15.05 17.53 41.10
N ILE A 408 -14.17 16.67 40.59
CA ILE A 408 -12.72 16.78 40.77
C ILE A 408 -12.20 18.03 40.05
N THR A 409 -12.57 18.27 38.79
CA THR A 409 -12.16 19.48 38.05
C THR A 409 -12.64 20.77 38.72
N ASN A 410 -13.86 20.80 39.28
CA ASN A 410 -14.35 21.97 40.03
C ASN A 410 -13.65 22.17 41.39
N LYS A 411 -13.22 21.08 42.07
CA LYS A 411 -12.42 21.19 43.30
C LYS A 411 -10.98 21.66 43.03
N THR A 412 -10.35 21.20 41.95
CA THR A 412 -9.00 21.65 41.56
C THR A 412 -8.99 23.11 41.12
N ASN A 413 -10.05 23.57 40.44
CA ASN A 413 -10.19 24.98 40.06
C ASN A 413 -10.46 25.90 41.27
N ASN A 414 -11.22 25.46 42.28
CA ASN A 414 -11.39 26.23 43.53
C ASN A 414 -10.13 26.26 44.42
N LEU A 415 -9.32 25.19 44.44
CA LEU A 415 -8.02 25.17 45.14
C LEU A 415 -6.93 26.02 44.46
N LEU A 416 -7.06 26.28 43.15
CA LEU A 416 -6.21 27.23 42.40
C LEU A 416 -6.65 28.69 42.60
N LEU A 417 -7.93 28.94 42.90
CA LEU A 417 -8.47 30.28 43.19
C LEU A 417 -8.25 30.74 44.64
N GLU A 418 -8.13 29.84 45.62
CA GLU A 418 -7.77 30.20 47.02
C GLU A 418 -6.26 30.44 47.24
N ASN A 419 -5.40 30.18 46.25
CA ASN A 419 -3.96 30.50 46.30
C ASN A 419 -3.58 31.79 45.54
N LEU A 420 -4.57 32.60 45.16
CA LEU A 420 -4.38 33.84 44.38
C LEU A 420 -5.01 35.09 45.01
N TYR A 421 -5.21 35.09 46.33
CA TYR A 421 -5.48 36.31 47.12
C TYR A 421 -4.51 36.47 48.28
#